data_AF-A0A120FRZ3-F1
#
_entry.id   AF-A0A120FRZ3-F1
#
_cell.length_a   1.000
_cell.length_b   1.000
_cell.length_c   1.000
_cell.angle_alpha   90.00
_cell.angle_beta   90.00
_cell.angle_gamma   90.00
#
_symmetry.space_group_name_H-M   'P 1'
#
loop_
_entity.id
_entity.type
_entity.pdbx_description
1 polymer ?
#
loop_
_entity_poly.entity_id
_entity_poly.type
_entity_poly.pdbx_seq_one_letter_code
_entity_poly.pdbx_strand_id
1 'polypeptide(L)'
;MTLAPVAERTSGALSPNATQERAMPRKRSIPLTFHDLLSSEKTRLQEQLKSARYDQERELIGRRLRQIEAALRSSRWMASAELQPPS
;
A
#
# COMPACT_ATOMS: atom_id res chain seq x y z
N MET A 1 48.05 -20.73 58.21
CA MET A 1 47.70 -21.37 56.92
C MET A 1 47.12 -20.29 56.03
N THR A 2 47.85 -19.92 54.98
CA THR A 2 47.52 -18.87 53.99
C THR A 2 47.35 -19.55 52.65
N LEU A 3 46.27 -19.28 51.91
CA LEU A 3 46.22 -19.50 50.47
C LEU A 3 45.54 -18.31 49.79
N ALA A 4 46.25 -17.77 48.81
CA ALA A 4 45.88 -16.66 47.95
C ALA A 4 44.84 -17.06 46.89
N PRO A 5 44.11 -16.11 46.28
CA PRO A 5 43.25 -16.40 45.14
C PRO A 5 44.06 -16.59 43.85
N VAL A 6 43.69 -17.62 43.10
CA VAL A 6 44.24 -17.95 41.78
C VAL A 6 43.60 -17.07 40.70
N ALA A 7 44.42 -16.61 39.77
CA ALA A 7 43.99 -15.84 38.61
C ALA A 7 43.38 -16.77 37.55
N GLU A 8 42.16 -16.49 37.12
CA GLU A 8 41.63 -17.03 35.86
C GLU A 8 41.80 -15.99 34.75
N ARG A 9 42.68 -16.32 33.81
CA ARG A 9 42.74 -15.72 32.48
C ARG A 9 41.73 -16.47 31.60
N THR A 10 40.76 -15.77 31.04
CA THR A 10 40.07 -16.21 29.82
C THR A 10 40.41 -15.26 28.68
N SER A 11 41.26 -15.77 27.79
CA SER A 11 41.41 -15.29 26.42
C SER A 11 40.13 -15.63 25.65
N GLY A 12 39.58 -14.69 24.88
CA GLY A 12 38.43 -14.97 24.02
C GLY A 12 38.00 -13.73 23.27
N ALA A 13 38.49 -13.60 22.04
CA ALA A 13 38.12 -12.56 21.10
C ALA A 13 36.60 -12.52 20.85
N LEU A 14 36.04 -11.34 20.64
CA LEU A 14 35.21 -11.04 19.47
C LEU A 14 35.07 -9.53 19.33
N SER A 15 35.56 -9.03 18.19
CA SER A 15 35.45 -7.65 17.75
C SER A 15 33.97 -7.21 17.69
N PRO A 16 33.57 -6.05 18.24
CA PRO A 16 32.26 -5.49 17.96
C PRO A 16 32.31 -4.79 16.59
N ASN A 17 32.46 -5.56 15.50
CA ASN A 17 32.04 -5.05 14.20
C ASN A 17 30.51 -5.15 14.18
N ALA A 18 29.88 -4.20 14.85
CA ALA A 18 28.50 -3.85 14.66
C ALA A 18 28.36 -3.34 13.21
N THR A 19 28.33 -4.28 12.26
CA THR A 19 27.67 -4.06 10.99
C THR A 19 26.20 -3.95 11.33
N GLN A 20 25.82 -2.75 11.76
CA GLN A 20 24.45 -2.31 11.87
C GLN A 20 23.92 -2.40 10.44
N GLU A 21 23.31 -3.53 10.09
CA GLU A 21 22.46 -3.62 8.91
C GLU A 21 21.47 -2.49 9.05
N ARG A 22 21.75 -1.42 8.29
CA ARG A 22 20.93 -0.22 8.24
C ARG A 22 19.64 -0.71 7.60
N ALA A 23 18.69 -1.12 8.44
CA ALA A 23 17.37 -1.53 8.00
C ALA A 23 16.87 -0.42 7.08
N MET A 24 16.90 -0.68 5.77
CA MET A 24 16.43 0.27 4.78
C MET A 24 15.00 0.59 5.18
N PRO A 25 14.64 1.87 5.39
CA PRO A 25 13.29 2.23 5.76
C PRO A 25 12.38 1.68 4.66
N ARG A 26 11.64 0.60 4.99
CA ARG A 26 10.63 0.05 4.09
C ARG A 26 9.63 1.17 3.88
N LYS A 27 9.62 1.77 2.67
CA LYS A 27 8.55 2.68 2.25
C LYS A 27 7.25 1.92 2.43
N ARG A 28 6.50 2.25 3.48
CA ARG A 28 5.16 1.70 3.68
C ARG A 28 4.31 2.23 2.52
N SER A 29 3.78 1.34 1.69
CA SER A 29 2.80 1.73 0.70
C SER A 29 1.60 2.32 1.44
N ILE A 30 1.09 3.46 0.95
CA ILE A 30 -0.17 4.00 1.46
C ILE A 30 -1.26 3.00 1.06
N PRO A 31 -2.08 2.51 2.01
CA PRO A 31 -3.20 1.66 1.66
C PRO A 31 -4.19 2.48 0.84
N LEU A 32 -4.27 2.20 -0.46
CA LEU A 32 -5.26 2.81 -1.35
C LEU A 32 -6.62 2.19 -1.09
N THR A 33 -7.64 3.02 -0.89
CA THR A 33 -9.00 2.53 -0.75
C THR A 33 -9.55 2.09 -2.12
N PHE A 34 -10.60 1.28 -2.12
CA PHE A 34 -11.31 0.92 -3.36
C PHE A 34 -11.79 2.16 -4.13
N HIS A 35 -12.23 3.20 -3.40
CA HIS A 35 -12.64 4.47 -3.98
C HIS A 35 -11.48 5.19 -4.68
N ASP A 36 -10.29 5.19 -4.08
CA ASP A 36 -9.09 5.81 -4.67
C ASP A 36 -8.67 5.09 -5.96
N LEU A 37 -8.70 3.76 -5.93
CA LEU A 37 -8.39 2.94 -7.11
C LEU A 37 -9.36 3.21 -8.26
N LEU A 38 -10.67 3.24 -7.99
CA LEU A 38 -11.67 3.54 -9.00
C LEU A 38 -11.56 4.97 -9.52
N SER A 39 -11.24 5.93 -8.66
CA SER A 39 -11.08 7.33 -9.05
C SER A 39 -9.85 7.51 -9.95
N SER A 40 -8.74 6.85 -9.62
CA SER A 40 -7.53 6.84 -10.44
C SER A 40 -7.77 6.21 -11.81
N GLU A 41 -8.45 5.05 -11.84
CA GLU A 41 -8.78 4.36 -13.09
C GLU A 41 -9.76 5.18 -13.95
N LYS A 42 -10.73 5.87 -13.33
CA LYS A 42 -11.61 6.81 -14.04
C LYS A 42 -10.81 7.89 -14.74
N THR A 43 -9.88 8.55 -14.04
CA THR A 43 -9.03 9.60 -14.61
C THR A 43 -8.21 9.06 -15.78
N ARG A 44 -7.57 7.88 -15.60
CA ARG A 44 -6.79 7.22 -16.66
C ARG A 44 -7.62 6.97 -17.92
N LEU A 45 -8.85 6.46 -17.77
CA LEU A 45 -9.75 6.19 -18.89
C LEU A 45 -10.28 7.47 -19.54
N GLN A 46 -10.51 8.54 -18.78
CA GLN A 46 -10.88 9.85 -19.34
C GLN A 46 -9.75 10.44 -20.19
N GLU A 47 -8.50 10.25 -19.79
CA GLU A 47 -7.34 10.65 -20.59
C GLU A 47 -7.23 9.81 -21.86
N GLN A 48 -7.40 8.49 -21.77
CA GLN A 48 -7.42 7.61 -22.94
C GLN A 48 -8.56 7.97 -23.91
N LEU A 49 -9.73 8.37 -23.42
CA LEU A 49 -10.85 8.77 -24.27
C LEU A 49 -10.53 10.03 -25.09
N LYS A 50 -9.73 10.95 -24.54
CA LYS A 50 -9.31 12.18 -25.25
C LYS A 50 -8.36 11.86 -26.40
N SER A 51 -7.53 10.82 -26.27
CA SER A 51 -6.56 10.41 -27.29
C SER A 51 -7.04 9.30 -28.23
N ALA A 52 -8.14 8.61 -27.90
CA ALA A 52 -8.71 7.52 -28.69
C ALA A 52 -9.19 8.00 -30.07
N ARG A 53 -8.63 7.38 -31.11
CA ARG A 53 -8.85 7.72 -32.52
C ARG A 53 -9.97 6.92 -33.18
N TYR A 54 -10.25 5.72 -32.67
CA TYR A 54 -11.22 4.80 -33.27
C TYR A 54 -12.52 4.79 -32.47
N ASP A 55 -13.65 4.83 -33.17
CA ASP A 55 -14.97 4.89 -32.53
C ASP A 55 -15.25 3.68 -31.63
N GLN A 56 -14.81 2.49 -32.05
CA GLN A 56 -14.95 1.27 -31.24
C GLN A 56 -14.17 1.37 -29.92
N GLU A 57 -12.96 1.93 -29.94
CA GLU A 57 -12.16 2.14 -28.73
C GLU A 57 -12.83 3.16 -27.80
N ARG A 58 -13.32 4.27 -28.37
CA ARG A 58 -14.06 5.30 -27.63
C ARG A 58 -15.31 4.71 -26.98
N GLU A 59 -16.03 3.83 -27.68
CA GLU A 59 -17.21 3.17 -27.15
C GLU A 59 -16.88 2.24 -25.99
N LEU A 60 -15.84 1.41 -26.13
CA LEU A 60 -15.38 0.50 -25.07
C LEU A 60 -14.95 1.27 -23.82
N ILE A 61 -14.15 2.33 -23.99
CA ILE A 61 -13.74 3.23 -22.90
C ILE A 61 -14.97 3.88 -22.26
N GLY A 62 -15.91 4.36 -23.06
CA GLY A 62 -17.15 4.97 -22.58
C GLY A 62 -18.03 4.00 -21.78
N ARG A 63 -18.15 2.74 -22.21
CA ARG A 63 -18.85 1.69 -21.46
C ARG A 63 -18.18 1.45 -20.11
N ARG A 64 -16.84 1.38 -20.09
CA ARG A 64 -16.09 1.16 -18.84
C ARG A 64 -16.22 2.33 -17.86
N LEU A 65 -16.18 3.57 -18.35
CA LEU A 65 -16.39 4.75 -17.52
C LEU A 65 -17.77 4.73 -16.84
N ARG A 66 -18.84 4.38 -17.57
CA ARG A 66 -20.19 4.24 -16.99
C ARG A 66 -20.25 3.19 -15.88
N GLN A 67 -19.56 2.06 -16.03
CA GLN A 67 -19.50 1.02 -14.99
C GLN A 67 -18.81 1.53 -13.73
N ILE A 68 -17.70 2.25 -13.87
CA ILE A 68 -16.98 2.83 -12.72
C ILE A 68 -17.85 3.87 -12.01
N GLU A 69 -18.56 4.72 -12.76
CA GLU A 69 -19.47 5.71 -12.17
C GLU A 69 -20.62 5.07 -11.40
N ALA A 70 -21.17 3.97 -11.92
CA ALA A 70 -22.17 3.18 -11.20
C ALA A 70 -21.59 2.60 -9.90
N ALA A 71 -20.39 2.01 -9.96
CA ALA A 71 -19.73 1.44 -8.78
C ALA A 71 -19.44 2.50 -7.70
N LEU A 72 -18.95 3.68 -8.09
CA LEU A 72 -18.71 4.80 -7.17
C LEU A 72 -20.01 5.28 -6.51
N ARG A 73 -21.10 5.39 -7.29
CA ARG A 73 -22.42 5.76 -6.77
C ARG A 73 -22.95 4.72 -5.78
N SER A 74 -22.85 3.43 -6.11
CA SER A 74 -23.26 2.35 -5.22
C SER A 74 -22.43 2.31 -3.94
N SER A 75 -21.11 2.55 -4.02
CA SER A 75 -20.26 2.64 -2.84
C SER A 75 -20.69 3.76 -1.90
N ARG A 76 -21.07 4.93 -2.44
CA ARG A 76 -21.61 6.03 -1.64
C ARG A 76 -22.95 5.67 -1.00
N TRP A 77 -23.83 4.99 -1.73
CA TRP A 77 -25.12 4.55 -1.21
C TRP A 77 -24.94 3.53 -0.07
N MET A 78 -24.09 2.51 -0.23
CA MET A 78 -23.80 1.52 0.82
C MET A 78 -23.15 2.13 2.07
N ALA A 79 -22.42 3.25 1.93
CA ALA A 79 -21.86 3.99 3.05
C ALA A 79 -22.88 4.89 3.78
N SER A 80 -24.15 4.94 3.34
CA SER A 80 -25.18 5.73 4.00
C SER A 80 -25.59 5.13 5.34
N ALA A 81 -25.91 6.00 6.31
CA ALA A 81 -26.24 5.59 7.68
C ALA A 81 -27.47 4.66 7.76
N GLU A 82 -28.42 4.80 6.83
CA GLU A 82 -29.63 3.96 6.77
C GLU A 82 -29.33 2.50 6.40
N LEU A 83 -28.19 2.23 5.78
CA LEU A 83 -27.74 0.89 5.39
C LEU A 83 -26.63 0.35 6.28
N GLN A 84 -26.10 1.16 7.19
CA GLN A 84 -25.16 0.67 8.20
C GLN A 84 -25.95 -0.08 9.28
N PRO A 85 -25.42 -1.22 9.78
CA PRO A 85 -26.06 -1.91 10.89
C PRO A 85 -26.17 -0.97 12.11
N PRO A 86 -27.27 -1.05 12.88
CA PRO A 86 -27.37 -0.29 14.12
C PRO A 86 -26.24 -0.69 15.07
N SER A 87 -25.60 0.32 15.64
CA SER A 87 -24.50 0.21 16.61
C SER A 87 -24.97 -0.27 17.98
#